data_AF-A0A4Q1IA41-F1
#
_entry.id   AF-A0A4Q1IA41-F1
#
_cell.length_a   1.000
_cell.length_b   1.000
_cell.length_c   1.000
_cell.angle_alpha   90.00
_cell.angle_beta   90.00
_cell.angle_gamma   90.00
#
_symmetry.space_group_name_H-M   'P 1'
#
loop_
_entity.id
_entity.type
_entity.pdbx_description
1 polymer ?
#
loop_
_entity_poly.entity_id
_entity_poly.type
_entity_poly.pdbx_seq_one_letter_code
_entity_poly.pdbx_strand_id
1 'polypeptide(L)'
;MSPTSYLLLYPAYELQASMMNFVKTAFEDDDVLIYMVEIGEKELKDEQFFNKIQHSKVPVLLLINKIYTSSQEEVEEKLLYWKEKVPNAEVTVISALENFNVQGVFDKILELLPESPPYYPKDQLTDKPERFFINEAIREKILLHYKKEIPYSVEIETEEFFESDTMIRIRSVIMVERETQKGIIIGHKGAPLKRVGTEARKDLEKFFDKKIHLELYVKVNKNWRSDKRQLRRFGYNNE
;
A
#
# COMPACT_ATOMS: atom_id res chain seq x y z
N MET A 1 -20.75 10.54 -3.27
CA MET A 1 -19.96 10.63 -2.01
C MET A 1 -19.04 9.43 -1.96
N SER A 2 -17.83 9.61 -2.47
CA SER A 2 -16.78 8.58 -2.50
C SER A 2 -16.16 8.48 -1.10
N PRO A 3 -16.08 7.31 -0.45
CA PRO A 3 -15.31 7.15 0.77
C PRO A 3 -13.82 7.09 0.39
N THR A 4 -13.24 8.28 0.27
CA THR A 4 -11.85 8.54 -0.07
C THR A 4 -10.90 7.96 0.96
N SER A 5 -9.78 7.47 0.45
CA SER A 5 -8.49 7.29 1.10
C SER A 5 -8.16 8.52 1.95
N TYR A 6 -8.41 8.44 3.25
CA TYR A 6 -7.89 9.42 4.19
C TYR A 6 -6.65 8.81 4.83
N LEU A 7 -5.49 9.26 4.38
CA LEU A 7 -4.34 9.38 5.25
C LEU A 7 -4.76 10.40 6.33
N LEU A 8 -5.33 9.91 7.43
CA LEU A 8 -5.68 10.76 8.57
C LEU A 8 -4.36 11.28 9.16
N LEU A 9 -4.13 12.58 9.05
CA LEU A 9 -2.87 13.25 9.40
C LEU A 9 -2.66 13.42 10.91
N TYR A 10 -3.65 13.06 11.74
CA TYR A 10 -3.50 12.98 13.19
C TYR A 10 -3.63 11.52 13.64
N PRO A 11 -2.55 10.91 14.16
CA PRO A 11 -2.60 9.55 14.64
C PRO A 11 -3.57 9.45 15.82
N ALA A 12 -4.69 8.73 15.62
CA ALA A 12 -5.64 8.46 16.68
C ALA A 12 -5.16 7.33 17.62
N TYR A 13 -4.18 6.54 17.18
CA TYR A 13 -3.64 5.38 17.90
C TYR A 13 -2.23 5.02 17.39
N GLU A 14 -1.49 4.20 18.16
CA GLU A 14 -0.07 3.93 17.97
C GLU A 14 0.26 3.33 16.60
N LEU A 15 -0.57 2.46 16.02
CA LEU A 15 -0.37 1.97 14.65
C LEU A 15 -0.27 3.10 13.63
N GLN A 16 -1.14 4.11 13.73
CA GLN A 16 -1.16 5.24 12.81
C GLN A 16 0.06 6.15 13.04
N ALA A 17 0.53 6.27 14.29
CA ALA A 17 1.78 6.96 14.61
C ALA A 17 2.99 6.21 14.04
N SER A 18 3.01 4.88 14.16
CA SER A 18 3.99 3.98 13.52
C SER A 18 4.02 4.14 12.00
N MET A 19 2.85 4.12 11.35
CA MET A 19 2.74 4.32 9.90
C MET A 19 3.23 5.72 9.50
N MET A 20 2.90 6.74 10.29
CA MET A 20 3.42 8.09 10.05
C MET A 20 4.92 8.21 10.32
N ASN A 21 5.46 7.45 11.26
CA ASN A 21 6.90 7.37 11.49
C ASN A 21 7.60 6.64 10.34
N PHE A 22 7.04 5.54 9.83
CA PHE A 22 7.53 4.85 8.63
C PHE A 22 7.53 5.78 7.41
N VAL A 23 6.47 6.55 7.21
CA VAL A 23 6.43 7.60 6.18
C VAL A 23 7.56 8.61 6.42
N LYS A 24 7.78 9.07 7.67
CA LYS A 24 8.85 10.02 8.01
C LYS A 24 10.26 9.47 7.81
N THR A 25 10.53 8.20 8.13
CA THR A 25 11.84 7.57 7.91
C THR A 25 12.08 7.20 6.45
N ALA A 26 11.04 6.87 5.67
CA ALA A 26 11.17 6.73 4.22
C ALA A 26 11.76 8.01 3.61
N PHE A 27 11.26 9.20 4.02
CA PHE A 27 11.82 10.49 3.59
C PHE A 27 13.31 10.73 3.90
N GLU A 28 13.92 9.95 4.81
CA GLU A 28 15.33 10.11 5.20
C GLU A 28 16.27 9.27 4.31
N ASP A 29 15.80 8.17 3.73
CA ASP A 29 16.59 7.20 2.94
C ASP A 29 16.05 6.94 1.51
N ASP A 30 14.99 7.64 1.07
CA ASP A 30 14.38 7.41 -0.24
C ASP A 30 15.22 7.96 -1.41
N ASP A 31 15.47 7.14 -2.43
CA ASP A 31 16.18 7.55 -3.65
C ASP A 31 15.34 8.49 -4.55
N VAL A 32 14.01 8.36 -4.51
CA VAL A 32 13.06 9.12 -5.32
C VAL A 32 11.75 9.33 -4.55
N LEU A 33 11.27 10.57 -4.48
CA LEU A 33 10.00 10.91 -3.83
C LEU A 33 8.86 11.00 -4.85
N ILE A 34 7.82 10.18 -4.71
CA ILE A 34 6.61 10.25 -5.54
C ILE A 34 5.46 10.85 -4.75
N TYR A 35 4.93 11.98 -5.22
CA TYR A 35 3.76 12.65 -4.65
C TYR A 35 2.61 12.63 -5.64
N MET A 36 1.48 12.05 -5.26
CA MET A 36 0.30 11.93 -6.13
C MET A 36 -0.83 12.85 -5.66
N VAL A 37 -1.40 13.61 -6.58
CA VAL A 37 -2.54 14.50 -6.38
C VAL A 37 -3.66 14.13 -7.33
N GLU A 38 -4.91 14.40 -6.93
CA GLU A 38 -6.05 14.26 -7.83
C GLU A 38 -6.32 15.57 -8.55
N ILE A 39 -6.78 15.51 -9.81
CA ILE A 39 -7.04 16.72 -10.62
C ILE A 39 -8.04 17.70 -9.97
N GLY A 40 -9.00 17.19 -9.21
CA GLY A 40 -9.98 17.99 -8.48
C GLY A 40 -9.47 18.62 -7.19
N GLU A 41 -8.26 18.28 -6.71
CA GLU A 41 -7.69 18.86 -5.49
C GLU A 41 -7.20 20.29 -5.75
N LYS A 42 -7.78 21.24 -5.02
CA LYS A 42 -7.49 22.68 -5.14
C LYS A 42 -6.55 23.21 -4.08
N GLU A 43 -6.31 22.45 -3.00
CA GLU A 43 -5.53 22.89 -1.86
C GLU A 43 -4.63 21.78 -1.34
N LEU A 44 -3.54 22.20 -0.69
CA LEU A 44 -2.70 21.30 0.09
C LEU A 44 -3.43 20.94 1.36
N LYS A 45 -3.49 19.64 1.62
CA LYS A 45 -4.02 19.15 2.90
C LYS A 45 -2.98 19.29 4.03
N ASP A 46 -1.70 19.51 3.72
CA ASP A 46 -0.61 19.57 4.70
C ASP A 46 0.56 20.49 4.25
N GLU A 47 0.70 21.65 4.90
CA GLU A 47 1.81 22.58 4.67
C GLU A 47 3.17 22.04 5.14
N GLN A 48 3.21 21.19 6.16
CA GLN A 48 4.47 20.61 6.65
C GLN A 48 5.02 19.59 5.65
N PHE A 49 4.14 18.75 5.10
CA PHE A 49 4.51 17.81 4.06
C PHE A 49 4.96 18.52 2.79
N PHE A 50 4.28 19.61 2.43
CA PHE A 50 4.66 20.42 1.28
C PHE A 50 6.03 21.07 1.45
N ASN A 51 6.31 21.61 2.63
CA ASN A 51 7.64 22.13 2.94
C ASN A 51 8.71 21.03 2.81
N LYS A 52 8.42 19.80 3.22
CA LYS A 52 9.34 18.67 3.00
C LYS A 52 9.54 18.36 1.52
N ILE A 53 8.49 18.35 0.71
CA ILE A 53 8.59 18.14 -0.75
C ILE A 53 9.46 19.23 -1.37
N GLN A 54 9.19 20.50 -1.09
CA GLN A 54 9.90 21.63 -1.69
C GLN A 54 11.39 21.67 -1.30
N HIS A 55 11.72 21.22 -0.09
CA HIS A 55 13.11 21.17 0.41
C HIS A 55 13.71 19.76 0.31
N SER A 56 13.07 18.86 -0.43
CA SER A 56 13.58 17.51 -0.66
C SER A 56 14.93 17.57 -1.36
N LYS A 57 15.88 16.78 -0.87
CA LYS A 57 17.20 16.62 -1.49
C LYS A 57 17.22 15.55 -2.59
N VAL A 58 16.15 14.76 -2.66
CA VAL A 58 16.00 13.63 -3.58
C VAL A 58 15.03 14.02 -4.70
N PRO A 59 15.17 13.47 -5.92
CA PRO A 59 14.29 13.77 -7.04
C PRO A 59 12.82 13.61 -6.68
N VAL A 60 11.99 14.58 -7.06
CA VAL A 60 10.55 14.56 -6.77
C VAL A 60 9.77 14.35 -8.07
N LEU A 61 8.92 13.34 -8.10
CA LEU A 61 7.92 13.08 -9.14
C LEU A 61 6.54 13.46 -8.61
N LEU A 62 5.88 14.45 -9.23
CA LEU A 62 4.52 14.83 -8.88
C LEU A 62 3.54 14.31 -9.92
N LEU A 63 2.67 13.38 -9.51
CA LEU A 63 1.72 12.70 -10.40
C LEU A 63 0.32 13.30 -10.23
N ILE A 64 -0.21 13.91 -11.29
CA ILE A 64 -1.61 14.36 -11.36
C ILE A 64 -2.44 13.19 -11.91
N ASN A 65 -3.18 12.53 -11.04
CA ASN A 65 -3.98 11.34 -11.39
C ASN A 65 -5.46 11.69 -11.62
N LYS A 66 -6.18 10.74 -12.21
CA LYS A 66 -7.61 10.80 -12.54
C LYS A 66 -7.99 11.82 -13.61
N ILE A 67 -7.11 12.07 -14.58
CA ILE A 67 -7.38 13.02 -15.67
C ILE A 67 -8.64 12.68 -16.50
N TYR A 68 -9.10 11.43 -16.47
CA TYR A 68 -10.33 10.97 -17.12
C TYR A 68 -11.61 11.65 -16.61
N THR A 69 -11.55 12.34 -15.47
CA THR A 69 -12.69 13.09 -14.92
C THR A 69 -12.70 14.57 -15.32
N SER A 70 -11.77 15.03 -16.15
CA SER A 70 -11.50 16.45 -16.40
C SER A 70 -11.35 16.78 -17.88
N SER A 71 -11.52 18.05 -18.21
CA SER A 71 -11.26 18.57 -19.56
C SER A 71 -9.76 18.77 -19.80
N GLN A 72 -9.36 18.89 -21.07
CA GLN A 72 -7.98 19.22 -21.44
C GLN A 72 -7.51 20.54 -20.81
N GLU A 73 -8.38 21.55 -20.80
CA GLU A 73 -8.10 22.86 -20.21
C GLU A 73 -7.83 22.76 -18.70
N GLU A 74 -8.62 21.97 -17.97
CA GLU A 74 -8.42 21.73 -16.54
C GLU A 74 -7.10 21.00 -16.25
N VAL A 75 -6.72 20.03 -17.10
CA VAL A 75 -5.46 19.31 -16.98
C VAL A 75 -4.28 20.26 -17.17
N GLU A 76 -4.33 21.14 -18.18
CA GLU A 76 -3.29 22.12 -18.47
C GLU A 76 -3.16 23.16 -17.35
N GLU A 77 -4.28 23.69 -16.86
CA GLU A 77 -4.30 24.60 -15.71
C GLU A 77 -3.64 23.96 -14.48
N LYS A 78 -4.00 22.70 -14.19
CA LYS A 78 -3.45 21.98 -13.04
C LYS A 78 -1.97 21.65 -13.20
N LEU A 79 -1.55 21.30 -14.40
CA LEU A 79 -0.15 21.07 -14.72
C LEU A 79 0.68 22.32 -14.43
N LEU A 80 0.22 23.49 -14.91
CA LEU A 80 0.90 24.78 -14.67
C LEU A 80 0.91 25.12 -13.18
N TYR A 81 -0.24 25.02 -12.52
CA TYR A 81 -0.37 25.28 -11.08
C TYR A 81 0.65 24.48 -10.25
N TRP A 82 0.77 23.18 -10.49
CA TRP A 82 1.69 22.34 -9.72
C TRP A 82 3.16 22.56 -10.08
N LYS A 83 3.48 22.91 -11.33
CA LYS A 83 4.84 23.28 -11.74
C LYS A 83 5.32 24.56 -11.07
N GLU A 84 4.48 25.57 -10.98
CA GLU A 84 4.84 26.84 -10.31
C GLU A 84 5.04 26.64 -8.81
N LYS A 85 4.21 25.77 -8.23
CA LYS A 85 4.13 25.63 -6.79
C LYS A 85 5.16 24.63 -6.24
N VAL A 86 5.52 23.59 -7.00
CA VAL A 86 6.58 22.63 -6.67
C VAL A 86 7.63 22.64 -7.78
N PRO A 87 8.43 23.71 -7.90
CA PRO A 87 9.34 23.88 -9.02
C PRO A 87 10.49 22.85 -9.03
N ASN A 88 10.74 22.19 -7.89
CA ASN A 88 11.73 21.12 -7.77
C ASN A 88 11.19 19.73 -8.17
N ALA A 89 9.91 19.61 -8.52
CA ALA A 89 9.29 18.35 -8.93
C ALA A 89 9.09 18.25 -10.43
N GLU A 90 9.28 17.05 -10.96
CA GLU A 90 8.86 16.70 -12.31
C GLU A 90 7.37 16.34 -12.31
N VAL A 91 6.56 17.24 -12.86
CA VAL A 91 5.10 17.09 -12.86
C VAL A 91 4.64 16.29 -14.09
N THR A 92 3.97 15.17 -13.85
CA THR A 92 3.46 14.26 -14.88
C THR A 92 1.97 13.99 -14.68
N VAL A 93 1.21 13.94 -15.77
CA VAL A 93 -0.22 13.61 -15.77
C VAL A 93 -0.41 12.12 -16.09
N ILE A 94 -1.29 11.45 -15.33
CA ILE A 94 -1.59 10.03 -15.51
C ILE A 94 -3.09 9.73 -15.37
N SER A 95 -3.51 8.62 -15.96
CA SER A 95 -4.77 7.95 -15.61
C SER A 95 -4.44 6.51 -15.20
N ALA A 96 -4.27 6.28 -13.90
CA ALA A 96 -3.96 4.94 -13.39
C ALA A 96 -5.07 3.93 -13.74
N LEU A 97 -6.33 4.40 -13.80
CA LEU A 97 -7.48 3.56 -14.13
C LEU A 97 -7.49 3.14 -15.61
N GLU A 98 -7.12 4.06 -16.51
CA GLU A 98 -7.14 3.82 -17.97
C GLU A 98 -5.76 3.41 -18.51
N ASN A 99 -4.80 3.17 -17.62
CA ASN A 99 -3.41 2.86 -17.96
C ASN A 99 -2.73 3.93 -18.83
N PHE A 100 -3.14 5.19 -18.71
CA PHE A 100 -2.53 6.31 -19.43
C PHE A 100 -1.26 6.77 -18.72
N ASN A 101 -0.15 6.77 -19.46
CA ASN A 101 1.16 7.26 -19.04
C ASN A 101 1.73 6.58 -17.78
N VAL A 102 1.23 5.38 -17.42
CA VAL A 102 1.76 4.58 -16.31
C VAL A 102 3.16 4.05 -16.63
N GLN A 103 3.38 3.59 -17.87
CA GLN A 103 4.71 3.14 -18.32
C GLN A 103 5.73 4.28 -18.30
N GLY A 104 5.34 5.48 -18.74
CA GLY A 104 6.23 6.64 -18.72
C GLY A 104 6.67 7.02 -17.30
N VAL A 105 5.77 6.91 -16.31
CA VAL A 105 6.13 7.09 -14.90
C VAL A 105 7.09 5.99 -14.44
N PHE A 106 6.85 4.73 -14.79
CA PHE A 106 7.73 3.63 -14.42
C PHE A 106 9.15 3.81 -14.98
N ASP A 107 9.25 4.11 -16.28
CA ASP A 107 10.53 4.36 -16.94
C ASP A 107 11.26 5.54 -16.27
N LYS A 108 10.51 6.58 -15.88
CA LYS A 108 11.08 7.73 -15.20
C LYS A 108 11.60 7.42 -13.80
N ILE A 109 10.90 6.58 -13.05
CA ILE A 109 11.38 6.09 -11.75
C ILE A 109 12.71 5.35 -11.95
N LEU A 110 12.80 4.48 -12.96
CA LEU A 110 14.05 3.76 -13.26
C LEU A 110 15.21 4.72 -13.62
N GLU A 111 14.93 5.79 -14.36
CA GLU A 111 15.95 6.81 -14.68
C GLU A 111 16.46 7.59 -13.46
N LEU A 112 15.61 7.78 -12.45
CA LEU A 112 15.94 8.57 -11.25
C LEU A 112 16.60 7.73 -10.15
N LEU A 113 16.46 6.41 -10.19
CA LEU A 113 17.10 5.52 -9.23
C LEU A 113 18.62 5.54 -9.39
N PRO A 114 19.40 5.70 -8.31
CA PRO A 114 20.84 5.63 -8.38
C PRO A 114 21.30 4.22 -8.72
N GLU A 115 22.43 4.13 -9.44
CA GLU A 115 23.10 2.85 -9.61
C GLU A 115 23.51 2.30 -8.24
N SER A 116 22.93 1.16 -7.89
CA SER A 116 23.25 0.43 -6.67
C SER A 116 23.39 -1.06 -6.98
N PRO A 117 24.25 -1.79 -6.25
CA PRO A 117 24.18 -3.24 -6.30
C PRO A 117 22.77 -3.67 -5.89
N PRO A 118 22.21 -4.74 -6.48
CA PRO A 118 20.91 -5.24 -6.08
C PRO A 118 20.90 -5.46 -4.56
N TYR A 119 20.06 -4.70 -3.85
CA TYR A 119 19.87 -4.86 -2.41
C TYR A 119 19.39 -6.27 -2.05
N TYR A 120 18.73 -6.93 -3.00
CA TYR A 120 18.33 -8.33 -2.93
C TYR A 120 18.95 -9.10 -4.11
N PRO A 121 19.75 -10.15 -3.86
CA PRO A 121 20.14 -11.12 -4.88
C PRO A 121 18.90 -11.67 -5.59
N LYS A 122 18.97 -11.86 -6.92
CA LYS A 122 17.87 -12.48 -7.69
C LYS A 122 17.45 -13.85 -7.15
N ASP A 123 18.35 -14.51 -6.43
CA ASP A 123 18.20 -15.84 -5.87
C ASP A 123 17.97 -15.83 -4.34
N GLN A 124 17.75 -14.67 -3.73
CA GLN A 124 17.52 -14.57 -2.29
C GLN A 124 16.08 -14.97 -1.95
N LEU A 125 15.85 -16.28 -1.97
CA LEU A 125 14.74 -16.96 -1.31
C LEU A 125 14.96 -16.86 0.21
N THR A 126 14.61 -15.73 0.79
CA THR A 126 14.38 -15.66 2.23
C THR A 126 12.89 -15.52 2.41
N ASP A 127 12.17 -16.34 3.17
CA ASP A 127 10.70 -16.25 3.32
C ASP A 127 10.07 -14.86 3.59
N LYS A 128 10.87 -13.83 3.90
CA LYS A 128 10.39 -12.50 4.30
C LYS A 128 9.73 -11.71 3.15
N PRO A 129 10.32 -11.58 1.93
CA PRO A 129 9.65 -10.94 0.81
C PRO A 129 8.42 -11.75 0.35
N GLU A 130 8.46 -13.08 0.32
CA GLU A 130 7.30 -13.89 -0.08
C GLU A 130 6.14 -13.72 0.89
N ARG A 131 6.39 -13.77 2.20
CA ARG A 131 5.35 -13.51 3.21
C ARG A 131 4.77 -12.11 3.08
N PHE A 132 5.59 -11.11 2.74
CA PHE A 132 5.08 -9.77 2.44
C PHE A 132 4.10 -9.79 1.27
N PHE A 133 4.47 -10.37 0.12
CA PHE A 133 3.57 -10.46 -1.05
C PHE A 133 2.28 -11.24 -0.75
N ILE A 134 2.38 -12.31 0.04
CA ILE A 134 1.21 -13.07 0.50
C ILE A 134 0.29 -12.19 1.36
N ASN A 135 0.86 -11.49 2.34
CA ASN A 135 0.10 -10.61 3.22
C ASN A 135 -0.58 -9.49 2.42
N GLU A 136 0.13 -8.86 1.47
CA GLU A 136 -0.42 -7.80 0.61
C GLU A 136 -1.50 -8.31 -0.33
N ALA A 137 -1.33 -9.48 -0.95
CA ALA A 137 -2.35 -10.06 -1.82
C ALA A 137 -3.66 -10.32 -1.06
N ILE A 138 -3.57 -10.80 0.19
CA ILE A 138 -4.75 -10.97 1.05
C ILE A 138 -5.33 -9.61 1.45
N ARG A 139 -4.48 -8.66 1.86
CA ARG A 139 -4.89 -7.31 2.28
C ARG A 139 -5.63 -6.57 1.17
N GLU A 140 -5.14 -6.65 -0.06
CA GLU A 140 -5.78 -6.07 -1.24
C GLU A 140 -7.21 -6.59 -1.41
N LYS A 141 -7.42 -7.92 -1.31
CA LYS A 141 -8.76 -8.49 -1.45
C LYS A 141 -9.68 -8.12 -0.29
N ILE A 142 -9.14 -7.94 0.92
CA ILE A 142 -9.91 -7.38 2.03
C ILE A 142 -10.29 -5.92 1.73
N LEU A 143 -9.39 -5.12 1.16
CA LEU A 143 -9.67 -3.74 0.79
C LEU A 143 -10.76 -3.64 -0.29
N LEU A 144 -10.79 -4.56 -1.24
CA LEU A 144 -11.76 -4.60 -2.33
C LEU A 144 -13.17 -5.03 -1.89
N HIS A 145 -13.27 -6.03 -0.99
CA HIS A 145 -14.55 -6.66 -0.66
C HIS A 145 -15.23 -6.15 0.61
N TYR A 146 -14.48 -5.56 1.54
CA TYR A 146 -15.04 -5.04 2.78
C TYR A 146 -15.13 -3.52 2.75
N LYS A 147 -16.04 -2.98 3.55
CA LYS A 147 -16.34 -1.54 3.60
C LYS A 147 -16.17 -1.01 5.02
N LYS A 148 -16.35 0.31 5.15
CA LYS A 148 -16.30 1.05 6.41
C LYS A 148 -14.92 0.90 7.07
N GLU A 149 -14.87 0.60 8.36
CA GLU A 149 -13.65 0.51 9.16
C GLU A 149 -12.90 -0.83 9.02
N ILE A 150 -13.53 -1.86 8.43
CA ILE A 150 -13.00 -3.23 8.42
C ILE A 150 -11.67 -3.34 7.68
N PRO A 151 -11.49 -2.84 6.44
CA PRO A 151 -10.22 -2.94 5.73
C PRO A 151 -9.03 -2.35 6.49
N TYR A 152 -9.30 -1.34 7.32
CA TYR A 152 -8.29 -0.62 8.07
C TYR A 152 -8.09 -1.17 9.48
N SER A 153 -8.79 -2.22 9.88
CA SER A 153 -8.76 -2.77 11.24
C SER A 153 -8.28 -4.23 11.28
N VAL A 154 -7.57 -4.65 10.24
CA VAL A 154 -7.01 -5.99 10.12
C VAL A 154 -5.49 -5.96 10.03
N GLU A 155 -4.85 -6.99 10.58
CA GLU A 155 -3.45 -7.33 10.29
C GLU A 155 -3.39 -8.70 9.64
N ILE A 156 -2.49 -8.91 8.68
CA ILE A 156 -2.31 -10.21 8.03
C ILE A 156 -0.92 -10.72 8.38
N GLU A 157 -0.87 -11.87 9.03
CA GLU A 157 0.37 -12.55 9.39
C GLU A 157 0.38 -13.95 8.76
N THR A 158 1.30 -14.19 7.84
CA THR A 158 1.55 -15.54 7.31
C THR A 158 2.37 -16.33 8.31
N GLU A 159 1.72 -17.29 8.99
CA GLU A 159 2.32 -18.15 10.01
C GLU A 159 3.14 -19.27 9.36
N GLU A 160 2.61 -19.92 8.32
CA GLU A 160 3.27 -21.04 7.64
C GLU A 160 3.44 -20.76 6.14
N PHE A 161 4.64 -21.06 5.64
CA PHE A 161 4.97 -21.09 4.22
C PHE A 161 5.80 -22.35 3.99
N PHE A 162 5.25 -23.29 3.22
CA PHE A 162 5.95 -24.52 2.85
C PHE A 162 5.90 -24.69 1.34
N GLU A 163 7.07 -24.57 0.73
CA GLU A 163 7.24 -24.74 -0.71
C GLU A 163 7.74 -26.14 -1.03
N SER A 164 7.10 -26.76 -2.03
CA SER A 164 7.55 -27.99 -2.67
C SER A 164 7.67 -27.77 -4.18
N ASP A 165 8.21 -28.74 -4.90
CA ASP A 165 8.41 -28.65 -6.35
C ASP A 165 7.13 -28.37 -7.14
N THR A 166 5.98 -28.80 -6.62
CA THR A 166 4.68 -28.75 -7.35
C THR A 166 3.64 -27.82 -6.73
N MET A 167 3.82 -27.43 -5.46
CA MET A 167 2.82 -26.67 -4.71
C MET A 167 3.44 -25.89 -3.55
N ILE A 168 2.89 -24.71 -3.30
CA ILE A 168 3.14 -23.92 -2.09
C ILE A 168 1.93 -24.03 -1.17
N ARG A 169 2.17 -24.36 0.11
CA ARG A 169 1.16 -24.38 1.17
C ARG A 169 1.37 -23.20 2.08
N ILE A 170 0.31 -22.42 2.27
CA ILE A 170 0.35 -21.15 2.99
C ILE A 170 -0.74 -21.17 4.05
N ARG A 171 -0.36 -20.81 5.29
CA ARG A 171 -1.32 -20.48 6.34
C ARG A 171 -1.14 -19.03 6.76
N SER A 172 -2.21 -18.25 6.62
CA SER A 172 -2.23 -16.85 7.04
C SER A 172 -3.38 -16.58 8.01
N VAL A 173 -3.10 -15.69 8.96
CA VAL A 173 -4.03 -15.24 9.98
C VAL A 173 -4.39 -13.79 9.71
N ILE A 174 -5.68 -13.53 9.61
CA ILE A 174 -6.28 -12.21 9.63
C ILE A 174 -6.62 -11.89 11.08
N MET A 175 -5.86 -10.99 11.69
CA MET A 175 -6.11 -10.51 13.05
C MET A 175 -7.08 -9.34 13.03
N VAL A 176 -8.05 -9.35 13.94
CA VAL A 176 -9.02 -8.26 14.13
C VAL A 176 -9.09 -7.87 15.61
N GLU A 177 -9.56 -6.67 15.92
CA GLU A 177 -9.61 -6.19 17.30
C GLU A 177 -10.83 -6.70 18.09
N ARG A 178 -11.95 -6.95 17.40
CA ARG A 178 -13.25 -7.25 18.03
C ARG A 178 -13.93 -8.47 17.40
N GLU A 179 -14.70 -9.20 18.20
CA GLU A 179 -15.49 -10.34 17.73
C GLU A 179 -16.50 -9.96 16.64
N THR A 180 -17.06 -8.74 16.71
CA THR A 180 -17.94 -8.22 15.66
C THR A 180 -17.24 -8.13 14.31
N GLN A 181 -15.98 -7.66 14.29
CA GLN A 181 -15.15 -7.58 13.08
C GLN A 181 -14.83 -8.97 12.55
N LYS A 182 -14.52 -9.94 13.44
CA LYS A 182 -14.30 -11.34 13.05
C LYS A 182 -15.53 -11.92 12.35
N GLY A 183 -16.72 -11.69 12.93
CA GLY A 183 -17.99 -12.09 12.32
C GLY A 183 -18.20 -11.47 10.93
N ILE A 184 -17.84 -10.19 10.74
CA ILE A 184 -17.94 -9.50 9.45
C ILE A 184 -16.95 -10.07 8.43
N ILE A 185 -15.68 -10.29 8.82
CA ILE A 185 -14.65 -10.86 7.95
C ILE A 185 -15.08 -12.25 7.46
N ILE A 186 -15.48 -13.14 8.37
CA ILE A 186 -15.96 -14.48 8.01
C ILE A 186 -17.19 -14.36 7.11
N GLY A 187 -18.14 -13.52 7.54
CA GLY A 187 -19.39 -13.27 6.83
C GLY A 187 -20.33 -14.48 6.81
N HIS A 188 -21.49 -14.32 6.17
CA HIS A 188 -22.51 -15.35 6.13
C HIS A 188 -22.00 -16.64 5.47
N LYS A 189 -21.99 -17.74 6.24
CA LYS A 189 -21.49 -19.07 5.83
C LYS A 189 -20.03 -19.08 5.33
N GLY A 190 -19.22 -18.11 5.74
CA GLY A 190 -17.83 -18.01 5.29
C GLY A 190 -17.67 -17.54 3.83
N ALA A 191 -18.75 -17.18 3.14
CA ALA A 191 -18.71 -16.88 1.71
C ALA A 191 -17.81 -15.66 1.37
N PRO A 192 -17.86 -14.53 2.13
CA PRO A 192 -16.94 -13.42 1.92
C PRO A 192 -15.47 -13.82 2.10
N LEU A 193 -15.12 -14.49 3.20
CA LEU A 193 -13.75 -14.93 3.45
C LEU A 193 -13.26 -15.93 2.38
N LYS A 194 -14.13 -16.83 1.92
CA LYS A 194 -13.81 -17.74 0.82
C LYS A 194 -13.52 -17.00 -0.48
N ARG A 195 -14.24 -15.90 -0.76
CA ARG A 195 -13.97 -15.05 -1.92
C ARG A 195 -12.59 -14.41 -1.83
N VAL A 196 -12.25 -13.82 -0.69
CA VAL A 196 -10.92 -13.25 -0.41
C VAL A 196 -9.83 -14.27 -0.68
N GLY A 197 -9.92 -15.45 -0.05
CA GLY A 197 -8.91 -16.50 -0.22
C GLY A 197 -8.83 -17.02 -1.66
N THR A 198 -9.96 -17.12 -2.36
CA THR A 198 -9.98 -17.59 -3.76
C THR A 198 -9.30 -16.61 -4.70
N GLU A 199 -9.57 -15.31 -4.54
CA GLU A 199 -9.00 -14.26 -5.40
C GLU A 199 -7.51 -14.05 -5.07
N ALA A 200 -7.14 -13.96 -3.79
CA ALA A 200 -5.74 -13.85 -3.36
C ALA A 200 -4.90 -15.04 -3.85
N ARG A 201 -5.42 -16.27 -3.72
CA ARG A 201 -4.75 -17.47 -4.23
C ARG A 201 -4.47 -17.39 -5.73
N LYS A 202 -5.41 -16.90 -6.55
CA LYS A 202 -5.21 -16.80 -8.00
C LYS A 202 -4.08 -15.83 -8.36
N ASP A 203 -3.96 -14.73 -7.63
CA ASP A 203 -2.91 -13.75 -7.89
C ASP A 203 -1.55 -14.27 -7.43
N LEU A 204 -1.51 -14.94 -6.28
CA LEU A 204 -0.31 -15.60 -5.79
C LEU A 204 0.13 -16.75 -6.73
N GLU A 205 -0.81 -17.54 -7.30
CA GLU A 205 -0.47 -18.59 -8.26
C GLU A 205 0.22 -18.04 -9.51
N LYS A 206 -0.23 -16.86 -9.99
CA LYS A 206 0.43 -16.16 -11.10
C LYS A 206 1.79 -15.60 -10.68
N PHE A 207 1.90 -15.06 -9.48
CA PHE A 207 3.12 -14.45 -8.97
C PHE A 207 4.24 -15.49 -8.76
N PHE A 208 3.92 -16.63 -8.16
CA PHE A 208 4.88 -17.70 -7.89
C PHE A 208 5.04 -18.71 -9.02
N ASP A 209 4.19 -18.63 -10.06
CA ASP A 209 4.10 -19.61 -11.16
C ASP A 209 3.99 -21.07 -10.66
N LYS A 210 3.25 -21.26 -9.55
CA LYS A 210 3.05 -22.56 -8.88
C LYS A 210 1.63 -22.68 -8.36
N LYS A 211 1.17 -23.92 -8.15
CA LYS A 211 -0.11 -24.17 -7.48
C LYS A 211 -0.02 -23.75 -6.02
N ILE A 212 -1.09 -23.14 -5.51
CA ILE A 212 -1.13 -22.67 -4.12
C ILE A 212 -2.31 -23.27 -3.37
N HIS A 213 -2.03 -23.77 -2.17
CA HIS A 213 -3.03 -24.07 -1.15
C HIS A 213 -2.97 -23.00 -0.06
N LEU A 214 -3.97 -22.11 -0.05
CA LEU A 214 -4.04 -20.98 0.89
C LEU A 214 -5.11 -21.23 1.95
N GLU A 215 -4.69 -21.28 3.21
CA GLU A 215 -5.56 -21.36 4.38
C GLU A 215 -5.63 -20.01 5.09
N LEU A 216 -6.85 -19.49 5.27
CA LEU A 216 -7.10 -18.23 5.97
C LEU A 216 -7.84 -18.49 7.28
N TYR A 217 -7.27 -17.97 8.38
CA TYR A 217 -7.89 -17.99 9.69
C TYR A 217 -8.19 -16.57 10.15
N VAL A 218 -9.24 -16.40 10.95
CA VAL A 218 -9.57 -15.10 11.56
C VAL A 218 -9.46 -15.22 13.07
N LYS A 219 -8.51 -14.51 13.66
CA LYS A 219 -8.27 -14.48 15.12
C LYS A 219 -8.59 -13.10 15.68
N VAL A 220 -9.24 -13.06 16.85
CA VAL A 220 -9.41 -11.80 17.58
C VAL A 220 -8.20 -11.58 18.46
N ASN A 221 -7.60 -10.42 18.31
CA ASN A 221 -6.46 -9.96 19.09
C ASN A 221 -6.80 -8.59 19.67
N LYS A 222 -7.23 -8.54 20.92
CA LYS A 222 -7.77 -7.30 21.49
C LYS A 222 -6.64 -6.27 21.65
N ASN A 223 -6.89 -5.04 21.24
CA ASN A 223 -6.00 -3.88 21.42
C ASN A 223 -4.61 -4.03 20.78
N TRP A 224 -4.44 -4.89 19.77
CA TRP A 224 -3.14 -5.11 19.12
C TRP A 224 -2.56 -3.83 18.51
N ARG A 225 -3.42 -2.91 18.03
CA ARG A 225 -3.04 -1.61 17.44
C ARG A 225 -2.44 -0.62 18.44
N SER A 226 -2.59 -0.89 19.74
CA SER A 226 -2.06 -0.08 20.85
C SER A 226 -1.01 -0.86 21.66
N ASP A 227 -0.60 -2.04 21.19
CA ASP A 227 0.40 -2.87 21.85
C ASP A 227 1.73 -2.76 21.11
N LYS A 228 2.65 -1.97 21.68
CA LYS A 228 4.00 -1.74 21.11
C LYS A 228 4.77 -3.01 20.76
N ARG A 229 4.62 -4.11 21.53
CA ARG A 229 5.32 -5.38 21.20
C ARG A 229 4.75 -6.00 19.95
N GLN A 230 3.44 -5.94 19.79
CA GLN A 230 2.76 -6.49 18.63
C GLN A 230 3.00 -5.62 17.40
N LEU A 231 2.95 -4.30 17.55
CA LEU A 231 3.35 -3.37 16.48
C LEU A 231 4.79 -3.64 16.01
N ARG A 232 5.74 -3.87 16.93
CA ARG A 232 7.10 -4.27 16.56
C ARG A 232 7.14 -5.61 15.83
N ARG A 233 6.38 -6.61 16.30
CA ARG A 233 6.29 -7.93 15.64
C ARG A 233 5.73 -7.82 14.22
N PHE A 234 4.77 -6.94 14.00
CA PHE A 234 4.16 -6.68 12.69
C PHE A 234 5.00 -5.75 11.80
N GLY A 235 6.16 -5.29 12.26
CA GLY A 235 7.07 -4.45 11.48
C GLY A 235 6.70 -2.96 11.47
N TYR A 236 5.81 -2.51 12.35
CA TYR A 236 5.38 -1.12 12.46
C TYR A 236 6.31 -0.25 13.32
N ASN A 237 7.11 -0.84 14.22
CA ASN A 237 8.08 -0.13 15.05
C ASN A 237 9.45 -0.79 14.91
N ASN A 238 10.29 -0.24 14.05
CA ASN A 238 11.71 -0.58 13.97
C ASN A 238 12.51 0.43 14.80
N GLU A 239 12.57 0.18 16.11
CA GLU A 239 13.75 0.52 16.92
C GLU A 239 14.58 -0.76 17.14
#